data_AF-A0A357CRZ3-F1
#
_entry.id   AF-A0A357CRZ3-F1
#
_cell.length_a   1.000
_cell.length_b   1.000
_cell.length_c   1.000
_cell.angle_alpha   90.00
_cell.angle_beta   90.00
_cell.angle_gamma   90.00
#
_symmetry.space_group_name_H-M   'P 1'
#
loop_
_entity.id
_entity.type
_entity.pdbx_description
1 polymer ?
#
loop_
_entity_poly.entity_id
_entity_poly.type
_entity_poly.pdbx_seq_one_letter_code
_entity_poly.pdbx_strand_id
1 'polypeptide(L)'
;MSKLTAFKKFRQGLELTQQEMADKMGVKRVKLTKVELGYQPPSIGFIKAFKTAFPLLTAEEIQRIFFETNSSDAETTLSPTGTDN
;
A
#
# COMPACT_ATOMS: atom_id res chain seq x y z
N MET A 1 -3.38 13.20 -8.31
CA MET A 1 -3.39 12.86 -6.87
C MET A 1 -2.55 11.61 -6.67
N SER A 2 -1.57 11.59 -5.76
CA SER A 2 -0.73 10.41 -5.52
C SER A 2 -1.58 9.23 -5.05
N LYS A 3 -1.44 8.08 -5.73
CA LYS A 3 -2.09 6.81 -5.42
C LYS A 3 -1.80 6.45 -3.96
N LEU A 4 -2.78 6.58 -3.07
CA LEU A 4 -2.65 6.11 -1.69
C LEU A 4 -2.60 4.58 -1.73
N THR A 5 -1.49 3.99 -1.29
CA THR A 5 -1.38 2.53 -1.14
C THR A 5 -2.38 2.04 -0.09
N ALA A 6 -2.91 0.83 -0.26
CA ALA A 6 -3.80 0.19 0.72
C ALA A 6 -3.15 0.15 2.12
N PHE A 7 -1.83 -0.07 2.17
CA PHE A 7 -1.05 0.03 3.40
C PHE A 7 -1.11 1.40 4.10
N LYS A 8 -0.99 2.51 3.34
CA LYS A 8 -1.15 3.85 3.91
C LYS A 8 -2.56 4.07 4.46
N LYS A 9 -3.59 3.61 3.75
CA LYS A 9 -4.99 3.69 4.22
C LYS A 9 -5.20 2.88 5.49
N PHE A 10 -4.65 1.67 5.57
CA PHE A 10 -4.68 0.83 6.76
C PHE A 10 -4.09 1.57 7.97
N ARG A 11 -2.89 2.14 7.83
CA ARG A 11 -2.27 2.93 8.91
C ARG A 11 -3.14 4.11 9.33
N GLN A 12 -3.67 4.86 8.36
CA GLN A 12 -4.52 6.03 8.65
C GLN A 12 -5.83 5.64 9.35
N GLY A 13 -6.41 4.48 9.03
CA GLY A 13 -7.57 3.95 9.73
C GLY A 13 -7.31 3.55 11.18
N LEU A 14 -6.04 3.38 11.57
CA LEU A 14 -5.59 3.20 12.95
C LEU A 14 -5.19 4.51 13.62
N GLU A 15 -5.32 5.64 12.93
CA GLU A 15 -4.91 6.98 13.39
C GLU A 15 -3.43 7.09 13.79
N LEU A 16 -2.57 6.21 13.25
CA LEU A 16 -1.15 6.19 13.55
C LEU A 16 -0.36 7.10 12.60
N THR A 17 0.61 7.83 13.14
CA THR A 17 1.68 8.44 12.35
C THR A 17 2.60 7.38 11.73
N GLN A 18 3.40 7.76 10.74
CA GLN A 18 4.40 6.86 10.16
C GLN A 18 5.43 6.38 11.19
N GLN A 19 5.73 7.21 12.20
CA GLN A 19 6.68 6.85 13.26
C GLN A 19 6.06 5.82 14.20
N GLU A 20 4.86 6.06 14.71
CA GLU A 20 4.19 5.11 15.62
C GLU A 20 3.94 3.76 14.97
N MET A 21 3.55 3.74 13.68
CA MET A 21 3.41 2.49 12.94
C MET A 21 4.75 1.76 12.78
N ALA A 22 5.84 2.50 12.53
CA ALA A 22 7.16 1.92 12.40
C ALA A 22 7.65 1.34 13.74
N ASP A 23 7.40 2.05 14.84
CA ASP A 23 7.73 1.61 16.20
C ASP A 23 6.91 0.37 16.58
N LYS A 24 5.62 0.35 16.28
CA LYS A 24 4.75 -0.82 16.48
C LYS A 24 5.24 -2.05 15.71
N MET A 25 5.74 -1.85 14.50
CA MET A 25 6.30 -2.92 13.66
C MET A 25 7.76 -3.26 13.98
N GLY A 26 8.45 -2.48 14.81
CA GLY A 26 9.89 -2.65 15.03
C GLY A 26 10.74 -2.43 13.77
N VAL A 27 10.34 -1.52 12.89
CA VAL A 27 11.06 -1.18 11.64
C VAL A 27 11.48 0.28 11.62
N LYS A 28 12.45 0.62 10.76
CA LYS A 28 12.83 2.03 10.56
C LYS A 28 11.72 2.79 9.83
N ARG A 29 11.34 3.98 10.31
CA ARG A 29 10.35 4.87 9.65
C ARG A 29 10.61 5.07 8.16
N VAL A 30 11.88 5.28 7.77
CA VAL A 30 12.26 5.45 6.36
C VAL A 30 11.88 4.23 5.51
N LYS A 31 12.01 3.01 6.03
CA LYS A 31 11.62 1.78 5.33
C LYS A 31 10.10 1.75 5.14
N LEU A 32 9.34 2.09 6.18
CA LEU A 32 7.88 2.21 6.11
C LEU A 32 7.45 3.24 5.07
N THR A 33 8.03 4.45 5.09
CA THR A 33 7.73 5.50 4.11
C THR A 33 7.99 5.04 2.67
N LYS A 34 9.11 4.34 2.41
CA LYS A 34 9.42 3.83 1.07
C LYS A 34 8.41 2.79 0.58
N VAL A 35 7.93 1.92 1.48
CA VAL A 35 6.88 0.94 1.17
C VAL A 35 5.54 1.66 0.93
N GLU A 36 5.15 2.60 1.80
CA GLU A 36 3.89 3.35 1.66
C GLU A 36 3.80 4.17 0.38
N LEU A 37 4.91 4.75 -0.06
CA LEU A 37 4.97 5.57 -1.26
C LEU A 37 5.20 4.74 -2.54
N GLY A 38 5.35 3.42 -2.42
CA GLY A 38 5.59 2.53 -3.56
C GLY A 38 7.01 2.59 -4.13
N TYR A 39 7.94 3.29 -3.46
CA TYR A 39 9.36 3.31 -3.88
C TYR A 39 10.04 1.95 -3.73
N GLN A 40 9.54 1.10 -2.82
CA GLN A 40 10.06 -0.24 -2.61
C GLN A 40 8.91 -1.22 -2.30
N PRO A 41 8.92 -2.44 -2.85
CA PRO A 41 7.99 -3.47 -2.42
C PRO A 41 8.29 -3.89 -0.97
N PRO A 42 7.29 -4.39 -0.22
CA PRO A 42 7.51 -4.89 1.13
C PRO A 42 8.37 -6.16 1.09
N SER A 43 9.57 -6.09 1.67
CA SER A 43 10.43 -7.26 1.86
C SER A 43 9.76 -8.33 2.74
N ILE A 44 10.16 -9.60 2.62
CA ILE A 44 9.69 -10.69 3.49
C ILE A 44 9.82 -10.32 4.98
N GLY A 45 10.95 -9.75 5.40
CA GLY A 45 11.15 -9.32 6.78
C GLY A 45 10.19 -8.21 7.23
N PHE A 46 9.76 -7.34 6.30
CA PHE A 46 8.75 -6.31 6.57
C PHE A 46 7.36 -6.92 6.74
N ILE A 47 6.99 -7.88 5.89
CA ILE A 47 5.71 -8.61 6.00
C ILE A 47 5.66 -9.42 7.30
N LYS A 48 6.77 -10.06 7.69
CA LYS A 48 6.89 -10.75 8.99
C LYS A 48 6.69 -9.78 10.15
N ALA A 49 7.40 -8.64 10.14
CA ALA A 49 7.24 -7.60 11.15
C ALA A 49 5.79 -7.08 11.24
N PHE A 50 5.14 -6.88 10.09
CA PHE A 50 3.74 -6.50 10.02
C PHE A 50 2.82 -7.57 10.64
N LYS A 51 2.99 -8.84 10.26
CA LYS A 51 2.23 -9.97 10.83
C LYS A 51 2.42 -10.09 12.35
N THR A 52 3.64 -9.84 12.85
CA THR A 52 3.91 -9.84 14.30
C THR A 52 3.21 -8.69 15.01
N ALA A 53 3.16 -7.50 14.41
CA ALA A 53 2.48 -6.34 14.99
C ALA A 53 0.95 -6.42 14.95
N PHE A 54 0.41 -7.21 14.01
CA PHE A 54 -1.02 -7.40 13.79
C PHE A 54 -1.37 -8.90 13.69
N PRO A 55 -1.27 -9.65 14.80
CA PRO A 55 -1.39 -11.11 14.79
C PRO A 55 -2.81 -11.62 14.49
N LEU A 56 -3.81 -10.74 14.61
CA LEU A 56 -5.21 -11.07 14.32
C LEU A 56 -5.56 -10.95 12.83
N LEU A 57 -4.67 -10.39 12.00
CA LEU A 57 -4.91 -10.28 10.57
C LEU A 57 -4.71 -11.63 9.87
N THR A 58 -5.65 -11.97 8.99
CA THR A 58 -5.56 -13.19 8.17
C THR A 58 -4.56 -13.03 7.03
N ALA A 59 -4.18 -14.15 6.41
CA ALA A 59 -3.26 -14.11 5.27
C ALA A 59 -3.86 -13.32 4.09
N GLU A 60 -5.17 -13.44 3.88
CA GLU A 60 -5.93 -12.74 2.85
C GLU A 60 -5.91 -11.24 3.11
N GLU A 61 -6.18 -10.79 4.34
CA GLU A 61 -6.12 -9.37 4.69
C GLU A 61 -4.72 -8.76 4.45
N ILE A 62 -3.68 -9.48 4.86
CA ILE A 62 -2.29 -9.07 4.59
C ILE A 62 -2.05 -8.99 3.08
N GLN A 63 -2.59 -9.93 2.30
CA GLN A 63 -2.47 -9.88 0.84
C GLN A 63 -3.14 -8.64 0.25
N ARG A 64 -4.37 -8.31 0.67
CA ARG A 64 -5.08 -7.11 0.20
C ARG A 64 -4.32 -5.82 0.48
N ILE A 65 -3.71 -5.73 1.67
CA ILE A 65 -2.97 -4.54 2.10
C ILE A 65 -1.72 -4.26 1.24
N PHE A 66 -1.04 -5.31 0.78
CA PHE A 66 0.25 -5.18 0.11
C PHE A 66 0.25 -5.49 -1.39
N PHE A 67 -0.71 -6.28 -1.88
CA PHE A 67 -0.65 -6.88 -3.23
C PHE A 67 -1.91 -6.67 -4.08
N GLU A 68 -3.06 -6.29 -3.51
CA GLU A 68 -4.22 -5.96 -4.33
C GLU A 68 -4.07 -4.57 -4.95
N THR A 69 -3.72 -4.56 -6.23
CA THR A 69 -3.95 -3.42 -7.12
C THR A 69 -5.43 -3.38 -7.49
N ASN A 70 -6.12 -2.27 -7.18
CA ASN A 70 -7.40 -1.96 -7.80
C ASN A 70 -7.25 -2.07 -9.32
N SER A 71 -7.94 -3.05 -9.91
CA SER A 71 -7.97 -3.36 -11.34
C SER A 71 -8.84 -2.37 -12.13
N SER A 72 -8.71 -1.05 -11.85
CA SER A 72 -9.56 -0.01 -12.45
C SER A 72 -8.80 1.05 -13.25
N ASP A 73 -7.53 0.80 -13.61
CA ASP A 73 -6.82 1.62 -14.62
C ASP A 73 -6.92 0.96 -16.02
N ALA A 74 -8.06 0.34 -16.34
CA ALA A 74 -8.47 0.06 -17.71
C ALA A 74 -9.40 1.18 -18.19
N GLU A 75 -8.91 2.42 -18.16
CA GLU A 75 -9.57 3.50 -18.89
C GLU A 75 -9.08 3.44 -20.33
N THR A 76 -9.95 2.86 -21.15
CA THR A 76 -10.00 2.96 -22.61
C THR A 76 -9.60 4.35 -23.10
N THR A 77 -8.40 4.48 -23.67
CA THR A 77 -8.13 5.49 -24.69
C THR A 77 -8.24 4.83 -26.07
N LEU A 78 -9.45 4.38 -26.40
CA LEU A 78 -9.88 4.47 -27.80
C LEU A 78 -10.22 5.94 -28.01
N SER A 79 -9.27 6.71 -28.53
CA SER A 79 -9.57 8.02 -29.09
C SER A 79 -10.54 7.81 -30.27
N PRO A 80 -11.76 8.38 -30.25
CA PRO A 80 -12.52 8.53 -31.47
C PRO A 80 -12.01 9.81 -32.13
N THR A 81 -11.00 9.72 -32.98
CA THR A 81 -10.79 10.79 -33.97
C THR A 81 -11.69 10.47 -35.16
N GLY A 82 -12.96 10.83 -34.99
CA GLY A 82 -13.78 11.20 -36.12
C GLY A 82 -13.39 12.60 -36.58
N THR A 83 -13.18 12.72 -37.88
CA THR A 83 -13.36 13.92 -38.73
C THR A 83 -12.53 15.16 -38.45
N ASP A 84 -11.67 15.52 -39.41
CA ASP A 84 -11.77 16.80 -40.11
C ASP A 84 -11.06 16.74 -41.48
N ASN A 85 -11.82 17.09 -42.53
CA ASN A 85 -11.49 17.37 -43.94
C ASN A 85 -10.98 16.27 -44.88
#